data_AF-A0A267E9E6-F1
#
_entry.id   AF-A0A267E9E6-F1
#
_cell.length_a   1.000
_cell.length_b   1.000
_cell.length_c   1.000
_cell.angle_alpha   90.00
_cell.angle_beta   90.00
_cell.angle_gamma   90.00
#
_symmetry.space_group_name_H-M   'P 1'
#
loop_
_entity.id
_entity.type
_entity.pdbx_description
1 polymer ?
#
loop_
_entity_poly.entity_id
_entity_poly.type
_entity_poly.pdbx_seq_one_letter_code
_entity_poly.pdbx_strand_id
1 'polypeptide(L)'
;MRSSSRLTFPSGGPAVLTVTGGQPDSIAATVLVVAADGSGKAWSAAFTDSYVSQLAAKAGGCTVSFAEFVAGIRAAAGAAAEGGAARLSDGTSWQLDLLTLEQLQLLRATKTGASAGAAPPLPQQLCRFLIVTRTRSSNRVHFPLPLDPVNAAATTASPESRSAVKRPGSAGATDLRRLQTRVAQLRRENHRLAEENRRLTADADEATALRREAAELGAAARRARASLDQRRRRESAASAELAGLRAEVSSLRRAESEARRRLAEAEASLAAQRAGLRLGSMRRRARSLERQNTAPLPPTQTLPQPSSERPGRRHRRPSNLSPAPSASQLAARARNGGPPSPAPYEAEIGDIDRRLEQLRCALDQALLLPARG
;
A
#
# COMPACT_ATOMS: atom_id res chain seq x y z
N MET A 1 14.22 -7.88 40.67
CA MET A 1 14.21 -6.61 41.44
C MET A 1 12.85 -5.93 41.35
N ARG A 2 12.41 -5.30 42.45
CA ARG A 2 11.19 -4.49 42.53
C ARG A 2 11.59 -3.06 42.88
N SER A 3 11.12 -2.08 42.11
CA SER A 3 11.32 -0.65 42.36
C SER A 3 9.97 0.03 42.42
N SER A 4 9.72 0.86 43.43
CA SER A 4 8.48 1.61 43.60
C SER A 4 8.79 3.10 43.79
N SER A 5 8.15 3.96 43.00
CA SER A 5 8.38 5.41 42.99
C SER A 5 7.05 6.16 42.97
N ARG A 6 6.96 7.24 43.74
CA ARG A 6 5.81 8.16 43.72
C ARG A 6 6.07 9.24 42.67
N LEU A 7 5.17 9.37 41.71
CA LEU A 7 5.31 10.25 40.55
C LEU A 7 4.06 11.11 40.42
N THR A 8 4.21 12.32 39.87
CA THR A 8 3.07 13.11 39.40
C THR A 8 3.11 13.15 37.89
N PHE A 9 2.17 12.46 37.24
CA PHE A 9 2.04 12.48 35.79
C PHE A 9 1.37 13.80 35.35
N PRO A 10 1.92 14.52 34.35
CA PRO A 10 1.35 15.79 33.88
C PRO A 10 -0.13 15.70 33.52
N SER A 11 -0.54 14.60 32.88
CA SER A 11 -1.92 14.33 32.45
C SER A 11 -2.70 13.39 33.37
N GLY A 12 -2.02 12.70 34.28
CA GLY A 12 -2.57 11.56 35.05
C GLY A 12 -2.69 11.80 36.55
N GLY A 13 -2.15 12.91 37.07
CA GLY A 13 -2.12 13.19 38.51
C GLY A 13 -1.09 12.34 39.27
N PRO A 14 -1.12 12.39 40.62
CA PRO A 14 -0.18 11.65 41.46
C PRO A 14 -0.48 10.14 41.43
N ALA A 15 0.56 9.33 41.29
CA ALA A 15 0.47 7.88 41.22
C ALA A 15 1.73 7.21 41.77
N VAL A 16 1.59 5.95 42.18
CA VAL A 16 2.71 5.07 42.54
C VAL A 16 2.99 4.13 41.38
N LEU A 17 4.18 4.24 40.78
CA LEU A 17 4.65 3.33 39.76
C LEU A 17 5.54 2.25 40.40
N THR A 18 5.20 1.00 40.21
CA THR A 18 6.01 -0.15 40.61
C THR A 18 6.45 -0.93 39.38
N VAL A 19 7.76 -1.15 39.25
CA VAL A 19 8.36 -1.93 38.17
C VAL A 19 9.02 -3.17 38.75
N THR A 20 8.61 -4.34 38.28
CA THR A 20 9.13 -5.65 38.68
C THR A 20 9.73 -6.38 37.48
N GLY A 21 10.79 -7.17 37.68
CA GLY A 21 11.45 -7.96 36.61
C GLY A 21 12.75 -7.34 36.11
N GLY A 22 13.08 -7.49 34.83
CA GLY A 22 14.21 -6.81 34.16
C GLY A 22 15.57 -6.94 34.84
N GLN A 23 15.90 -8.13 35.31
CA GLN A 23 17.29 -8.56 35.50
C GLN A 23 17.90 -8.91 34.13
N PRO A 24 19.23 -8.98 33.99
CA PRO A 24 19.88 -9.38 32.74
C PRO A 24 19.31 -10.68 32.15
N ASP A 25 18.91 -11.61 33.02
CA ASP A 25 18.37 -12.92 32.63
C ASP A 25 16.83 -12.99 32.63
N SER A 26 16.15 -11.88 32.93
CA SER A 26 14.68 -11.85 33.01
C SER A 26 14.09 -11.57 31.63
N ILE A 27 13.29 -12.51 31.10
CA ILE A 27 12.60 -12.34 29.81
C ILE A 27 11.32 -11.51 29.89
N ALA A 28 10.88 -11.16 31.11
CA ALA A 28 9.64 -10.42 31.36
C ALA A 28 9.79 -9.35 32.46
N ALA A 29 8.92 -8.35 32.40
CA ALA A 29 8.76 -7.30 33.40
C ALA A 29 7.29 -6.93 33.53
N THR A 30 6.90 -6.54 34.74
CA THR A 30 5.54 -6.07 35.05
C THR A 30 5.60 -4.67 35.61
N VAL A 31 4.76 -3.81 35.06
CA VAL A 31 4.53 -2.44 35.53
C VAL A 31 3.16 -2.37 36.17
N LEU A 32 3.10 -1.83 37.39
CA LEU A 32 1.88 -1.57 38.14
C LEU A 32 1.82 -0.08 38.46
N VAL A 33 0.73 0.57 38.08
CA VAL A 33 0.44 1.99 38.38
C VAL A 33 -0.76 2.04 39.31
N VAL A 34 -0.62 2.68 40.46
CA VAL A 34 -1.72 2.89 41.43
C VAL A 34 -1.98 4.38 41.57
N ALA A 35 -3.21 4.82 41.34
CA ALA A 35 -3.57 6.22 41.54
C ALA A 35 -3.42 6.59 43.04
N ALA A 36 -2.77 7.72 43.33
CA ALA A 36 -2.54 8.18 44.70
C ALA A 36 -3.67 9.11 45.20
N ASP A 37 -4.76 9.23 44.44
CA ASP A 37 -5.94 10.04 44.74
C ASP A 37 -6.90 9.37 45.74
N GLY A 38 -6.55 8.19 46.27
CA GLY A 38 -7.38 7.41 47.18
C GLY A 38 -8.51 6.64 46.49
N SER A 39 -8.62 6.69 45.15
CA SER A 39 -9.68 6.00 44.40
C SER A 39 -9.55 4.47 44.40
N GLY A 40 -8.39 3.95 44.78
CA GLY A 40 -8.08 2.52 44.67
C GLY A 40 -7.99 2.02 43.21
N LYS A 41 -7.92 2.93 42.22
CA LYS A 41 -7.72 2.53 40.83
C LYS A 41 -6.28 2.11 40.61
N ALA A 42 -6.10 0.94 39.99
CA ALA A 42 -4.79 0.45 39.61
C ALA A 42 -4.83 -0.08 38.18
N TRP A 43 -3.69 -0.01 37.51
CA TRP A 43 -3.50 -0.57 36.17
C TRP A 43 -2.19 -1.33 36.10
N SER A 44 -2.17 -2.44 35.39
CA SER A 44 -0.99 -3.29 35.27
C SER A 44 -0.74 -3.71 33.83
N ALA A 45 0.53 -3.93 33.49
CA ALA A 45 0.93 -4.54 32.24
C ALA A 45 2.14 -5.44 32.46
N ALA A 46 2.10 -6.64 31.87
CA ALA A 46 3.27 -7.51 31.75
C ALA A 46 3.76 -7.49 30.31
N PHE A 47 5.07 -7.39 30.12
CA PHE A 47 5.69 -7.37 28.80
C PHE A 47 7.00 -8.14 28.78
N THR A 48 7.30 -8.71 27.62
CA THR A 48 8.48 -9.54 27.37
C THR A 48 9.52 -8.80 26.52
N ASP A 49 10.73 -9.35 26.43
CA ASP A 49 11.76 -8.88 25.50
C ASP A 49 11.27 -8.85 24.04
N SER A 50 10.59 -9.92 23.60
CA SER A 50 10.00 -9.99 22.26
C SER A 50 9.00 -8.85 21.99
N TYR A 51 8.20 -8.46 22.99
CA TYR A 51 7.25 -7.38 22.87
C TYR A 51 7.93 -6.01 22.76
N VAL A 52 8.96 -5.75 23.57
CA VAL A 52 9.74 -4.51 23.51
C VAL A 52 10.45 -4.39 22.16
N SER A 53 11.03 -5.49 21.66
CA SER A 53 11.65 -5.53 20.32
C SER A 53 10.64 -5.19 19.21
N GLN A 54 9.42 -5.73 19.28
CA GLN A 54 8.35 -5.39 18.32
C GLN A 54 7.89 -3.93 18.43
N LEU A 55 7.78 -3.40 19.65
CA LEU A 55 7.48 -1.98 19.87
C LEU A 55 8.55 -1.09 19.25
N ALA A 56 9.82 -1.44 19.43
CA ALA A 56 10.96 -0.70 18.91
C ALA A 56 11.04 -0.71 17.38
N ALA A 57 10.73 -1.85 16.76
CA ALA A 57 10.59 -1.97 15.31
C ALA A 57 9.46 -1.06 14.77
N LYS A 58 8.29 -1.04 15.43
CA LYS A 58 7.15 -0.20 15.05
C LYS A 58 7.40 1.28 15.25
N ALA A 59 8.24 1.66 16.21
CA ALA A 59 8.51 3.04 16.58
C ALA A 59 9.62 3.70 15.72
N GLY A 60 9.80 3.23 14.47
CA GLY A 60 10.80 3.76 13.53
C GLY A 60 12.12 2.99 13.52
N GLY A 61 12.12 1.71 13.90
CA GLY A 61 13.32 0.86 13.84
C GLY A 61 14.39 1.23 14.87
N CYS A 62 14.02 1.86 15.97
CA CYS A 62 14.99 2.16 17.03
C CYS A 62 15.49 0.86 17.67
N THR A 63 16.78 0.77 17.96
CA THR A 63 17.35 -0.36 18.70
C THR A 63 17.36 0.00 20.19
N VAL A 64 16.65 -0.79 21.00
CA VAL A 64 16.66 -0.70 22.45
C VAL A 64 16.58 -2.13 22.99
N SER A 65 17.51 -2.49 23.87
CA SER A 65 17.45 -3.81 24.52
C SER A 65 16.36 -3.81 25.60
N PHE A 66 15.81 -4.98 25.92
CA PHE A 66 14.85 -5.10 27.02
C PHE A 66 15.41 -4.60 28.36
N ALA A 67 16.66 -4.94 28.68
CA ALA A 67 17.32 -4.49 29.88
C ALA A 67 17.45 -2.96 29.93
N GLU A 68 17.85 -2.33 28.82
CA GLU A 68 17.92 -0.87 28.68
C GLU A 68 16.55 -0.22 28.83
N PHE A 69 15.51 -0.80 28.22
CA PHE A 69 14.14 -0.29 28.29
C PHE A 69 13.60 -0.30 29.72
N VAL A 70 13.76 -1.42 30.45
CA VAL A 70 13.32 -1.52 31.86
C VAL A 70 14.15 -0.61 32.77
N ALA A 71 15.47 -0.52 32.55
CA ALA A 71 16.33 0.41 33.28
C ALA A 71 15.92 1.88 33.03
N GLY A 72 15.58 2.23 31.80
CA GLY A 72 15.07 3.54 31.41
C GLY A 72 13.77 3.91 32.12
N ILE A 73 12.81 2.98 32.21
CA ILE A 73 11.56 3.20 32.98
C ILE A 73 11.88 3.44 34.45
N ARG A 74 12.77 2.64 35.06
CA ARG A 74 13.15 2.81 36.48
C ARG A 74 13.84 4.14 36.73
N ALA A 75 14.79 4.51 35.86
CA ALA A 75 15.49 5.77 35.96
C ALA A 75 14.52 6.95 35.84
N ALA A 76 13.64 6.92 34.84
CA ALA A 76 12.62 7.95 34.63
C ALA A 76 11.63 8.04 35.79
N ALA A 77 11.27 6.92 36.41
CA ALA A 77 10.47 6.89 37.63
C ALA A 77 11.21 7.55 38.81
N GLY A 78 12.49 7.23 39.01
CA GLY A 78 13.31 7.90 40.03
C GLY A 78 13.37 9.41 39.82
N ALA A 79 13.71 9.85 38.61
CA ALA A 79 13.86 11.27 38.29
C ALA A 79 12.52 12.04 38.36
N ALA A 80 11.41 11.44 37.94
CA ALA A 80 10.11 12.09 38.01
C ALA A 80 9.61 12.25 39.46
N ALA A 81 10.05 11.41 40.39
CA ALA A 81 9.82 11.63 41.83
C ALA A 81 10.55 12.89 42.35
N GLU A 82 11.66 13.25 41.72
CA GLU A 82 12.47 14.43 42.03
C GLU A 82 12.09 15.66 41.17
N GLY A 83 11.05 15.55 40.33
CA GLY A 83 10.60 16.63 39.44
C GLY A 83 11.46 16.84 38.18
N GLY A 84 12.31 15.87 37.83
CA GLY A 84 13.22 15.94 36.67
C GLY A 84 12.95 14.89 35.60
N ALA A 85 13.76 14.94 34.53
CA ALA A 85 13.86 13.89 33.52
C ALA A 85 15.14 13.08 33.75
N ALA A 86 15.06 11.76 33.65
CA ALA A 86 16.24 10.91 33.83
C ALA A 86 17.17 11.07 32.63
N ARG A 87 18.37 11.60 32.85
CA ARG A 87 19.45 11.65 31.86
C ARG A 87 20.47 10.58 32.20
N LEU A 88 20.71 9.68 31.25
CA LEU A 88 21.79 8.71 31.32
C LEU A 88 23.10 9.33 30.80
N SER A 89 24.23 8.72 31.16
CA SER A 89 25.58 9.21 30.83
C SER A 89 25.87 9.27 29.32
N ASP A 90 25.12 8.53 28.51
CA ASP A 90 25.22 8.50 27.05
C ASP A 90 24.41 9.62 26.36
N GLY A 91 23.83 10.53 27.15
CA GLY A 91 22.96 11.61 26.65
C GLY A 91 21.54 11.15 26.30
N THR A 92 21.18 9.88 26.58
CA THR A 92 19.82 9.38 26.42
C THR A 92 18.98 9.87 27.60
N SER A 93 17.85 10.52 27.33
CA SER A 93 16.88 10.89 28.36
C SER A 93 15.61 10.07 28.26
N TRP A 94 15.07 9.68 29.41
CA TRP A 94 13.83 8.93 29.53
C TRP A 94 12.78 9.75 30.29
N GLN A 95 11.56 9.76 29.76
CA GLN A 95 10.40 10.44 30.35
C GLN A 95 9.19 9.51 30.35
N LEU A 96 8.37 9.62 31.38
CA LEU A 96 7.13 8.86 31.53
C LEU A 96 5.93 9.81 31.50
N ASP A 97 4.87 9.39 30.83
CA ASP A 97 3.58 10.06 30.86
C ASP A 97 2.44 9.03 30.95
N LEU A 98 1.29 9.40 31.50
CA LEU A 98 0.17 8.48 31.69
C LEU A 98 -1.09 9.04 31.03
N LEU A 99 -1.50 8.42 29.93
CA LEU A 99 -2.60 8.89 29.10
C LEU A 99 -3.84 8.00 29.18
N THR A 100 -5.02 8.62 29.01
CA THR A 100 -6.24 7.91 28.61
C THR A 100 -6.19 7.54 27.13
N LEU A 101 -7.09 6.65 26.73
CA LEU A 101 -7.30 6.37 25.30
C LEU A 101 -7.71 7.62 24.52
N GLU A 102 -8.58 8.45 25.08
CA GLU A 102 -9.03 9.72 24.49
C GLU A 102 -7.85 10.68 24.25
N GLN A 103 -6.99 10.87 25.26
CA GLN A 103 -5.79 11.70 25.14
C GLN A 103 -4.84 11.16 24.07
N LEU A 104 -4.66 9.83 24.02
CA LEU A 104 -3.81 9.19 23.01
C LEU A 104 -4.39 9.38 21.59
N GLN A 105 -5.71 9.29 21.43
CA GLN A 105 -6.40 9.54 20.16
C GLN A 105 -6.26 11.00 19.74
N LEU A 106 -6.42 11.94 20.67
CA LEU A 106 -6.23 13.37 20.41
C LEU A 106 -4.81 13.68 19.93
N LEU A 107 -3.78 13.10 20.57
CA LEU A 107 -2.38 13.25 20.14
C LEU A 107 -2.10 12.64 18.77
N ARG A 108 -2.80 11.56 18.41
CA ARG A 108 -2.69 10.97 17.06
C ARG A 108 -3.36 11.85 16.02
N ALA A 109 -4.57 12.34 16.30
CA ALA A 109 -5.34 13.21 15.43
C ALA A 109 -4.57 14.50 15.08
N THR A 110 -3.96 15.14 16.08
CA THR A 110 -3.15 16.35 15.86
C THR A 110 -1.89 16.08 15.03
N LYS A 111 -1.26 14.91 15.18
CA LYS A 111 -0.06 14.55 14.42
C LYS A 111 -0.35 14.23 12.95
N THR A 112 -1.48 13.60 12.65
CA THR A 112 -1.82 13.16 11.29
C THR A 112 -2.79 14.07 10.54
N GLY A 113 -3.29 15.13 11.19
CA GLY A 113 -4.35 15.99 10.61
C GLY A 113 -5.67 15.25 10.36
N ALA A 114 -5.86 14.10 11.03
CA ALA A 114 -7.03 13.24 10.84
C ALA A 114 -8.07 13.54 11.92
N SER A 115 -9.35 13.58 11.54
CA SER A 115 -10.45 13.75 12.48
C SER A 115 -10.52 12.55 13.44
N ALA A 116 -10.74 12.79 14.72
CA ALA A 116 -10.90 11.74 15.72
C ALA A 116 -12.12 10.87 15.34
N GLY A 117 -11.86 9.58 15.05
CA GLY A 117 -12.90 8.62 14.69
C GLY A 117 -13.84 8.28 15.85
N ALA A 118 -14.84 7.45 15.54
CA ALA A 118 -15.88 7.01 16.47
C ALA A 118 -15.35 6.51 17.83
N ALA A 119 -16.15 6.72 18.88
CA ALA A 119 -15.79 6.39 20.25
C ALA A 119 -15.41 4.90 20.39
N PRO A 120 -14.29 4.59 21.05
CA PRO A 120 -13.86 3.21 21.26
C PRO A 120 -14.80 2.48 22.24
N PRO A 121 -14.91 1.14 22.13
CA PRO A 121 -15.75 0.32 23.01
C PRO A 121 -15.40 0.51 24.50
N LEU A 122 -16.42 0.51 25.37
CA LEU A 122 -16.31 0.77 26.82
C LEU A 122 -15.12 0.10 27.54
N PRO A 123 -14.80 -1.20 27.35
CA PRO A 123 -13.67 -1.80 28.05
C PRO A 123 -12.32 -1.15 27.72
N GLN A 124 -12.17 -0.55 26.52
CA GLN A 124 -10.95 0.16 26.13
C GLN A 124 -10.86 1.57 26.74
N GLN A 125 -11.97 2.15 27.19
CA GLN A 125 -11.99 3.47 27.82
C GLN A 125 -11.36 3.46 29.22
N LEU A 126 -11.35 2.29 29.88
CA LEU A 126 -10.76 2.12 31.21
C LEU A 126 -9.25 1.83 31.16
N CYS A 127 -8.73 1.45 29.99
CA CYS A 127 -7.30 1.25 29.79
C CYS A 127 -6.54 2.58 29.89
N ARG A 128 -5.35 2.51 30.49
CA ARG A 128 -4.39 3.60 30.51
C ARG A 128 -3.19 3.24 29.65
N PHE A 129 -2.50 4.25 29.15
CA PHE A 129 -1.29 4.05 28.38
C PHE A 129 -0.13 4.74 29.09
N LEU A 130 0.85 3.96 29.54
CA LEU A 130 2.12 4.51 30.01
C LEU A 130 2.97 4.81 28.77
N ILE A 131 3.18 6.09 28.49
CA ILE A 131 4.01 6.54 27.38
C ILE A 131 5.45 6.65 27.88
N VAL A 132 6.27 5.71 27.46
CA VAL A 132 7.71 5.76 27.70
C VAL A 132 8.34 6.52 26.54
N THR A 133 8.90 7.68 26.81
CA THR A 133 9.55 8.51 25.79
C THR A 133 11.06 8.42 25.97
N ARG A 134 11.74 7.95 24.93
CA ARG A 134 13.21 7.96 24.84
C ARG A 134 13.62 9.07 23.89
N THR A 135 14.50 9.95 24.35
CA THR A 135 15.12 10.98 23.52
C THR A 135 16.62 10.73 23.50
N ARG A 136 17.19 10.61 22.29
CA ARG A 136 18.64 10.49 22.09
C ARG A 136 19.05 11.46 21.00
N SER A 137 19.85 12.47 21.36
CA SER A 137 20.22 13.59 20.48
C SER A 137 18.97 14.31 19.94
N SER A 138 18.59 14.06 18.68
CA SER A 138 17.39 14.63 18.03
C SER A 138 16.27 13.61 17.81
N ASN A 139 16.51 12.32 18.11
CA ASN A 139 15.51 11.28 17.90
C ASN A 139 14.65 11.12 19.15
N ARG A 140 13.35 11.40 19.02
CA ARG A 140 12.35 11.23 20.08
C ARG A 140 11.38 10.12 19.69
N VAL A 141 11.41 9.05 20.46
CA VAL A 141 10.61 7.85 20.22
C VAL A 141 9.67 7.62 21.40
N HIS A 142 8.40 7.33 21.10
CA HIS A 142 7.37 7.06 22.09
C HIS A 142 6.98 5.58 22.05
N PHE A 143 7.06 4.90 23.19
CA PHE A 143 6.65 3.51 23.37
C PHE A 143 5.39 3.49 24.23
N PRO A 144 4.20 3.36 23.62
CA PRO A 144 2.96 3.27 24.36
C PRO A 144 2.79 1.87 24.95
N LEU A 145 2.76 1.77 26.28
CA LEU A 145 2.48 0.53 27.01
C LEU A 145 1.02 0.52 27.46
N PRO A 146 0.15 -0.34 26.91
CA PRO A 146 -1.22 -0.48 27.37
C PRO A 146 -1.24 -1.10 28.76
N LEU A 147 -2.00 -0.50 29.68
CA LEU A 147 -2.20 -0.97 31.05
C LEU A 147 -3.67 -1.34 31.26
N ASP A 148 -3.90 -2.56 31.73
CA ASP A 148 -5.22 -3.08 32.00
C ASP A 148 -5.66 -2.72 33.43
N PRO A 149 -6.94 -2.35 33.65
CA PRO A 149 -7.44 -2.07 34.99
C PRO A 149 -7.35 -3.31 35.87
N VAL A 150 -6.82 -3.14 37.08
CA VAL A 150 -6.70 -4.19 38.11
C VAL A 150 -7.49 -3.77 39.33
N ASN A 151 -8.24 -4.70 39.91
CA ASN A 151 -8.88 -4.48 41.20
C ASN A 151 -7.81 -4.39 42.29
N ALA A 152 -7.46 -3.17 42.72
CA ALA A 152 -6.45 -2.95 43.75
C ALA A 152 -6.77 -3.69 45.06
N ALA A 153 -8.07 -3.80 45.40
CA ALA A 153 -8.54 -4.52 46.59
C ALA A 153 -8.17 -6.02 46.62
N ALA A 154 -8.03 -6.66 45.45
CA ALA A 154 -7.59 -8.05 45.37
C ALA A 154 -6.06 -8.21 45.52
N THR A 155 -5.31 -7.13 45.31
CA THR A 155 -3.84 -7.16 45.25
C THR A 155 -3.19 -6.67 46.55
N THR A 156 -3.92 -5.94 47.39
CA THR A 156 -3.47 -5.45 48.71
C THR A 156 -4.03 -6.22 49.90
N ALA A 157 -4.86 -7.25 49.69
CA ALA A 157 -5.43 -8.06 50.77
C ALA A 157 -4.35 -8.93 51.46
N SER A 158 -3.74 -8.33 52.47
CA SER A 158 -2.97 -8.99 53.53
C SER A 158 -3.85 -10.06 54.25
N PRO A 159 -3.31 -11.23 54.64
CA PRO A 159 -4.09 -12.38 55.11
C PRO A 159 -4.72 -12.26 56.52
N GLU A 160 -4.68 -11.11 57.20
CA GLU A 160 -5.01 -11.00 58.63
C GLU A 160 -6.50 -10.84 58.99
N SER A 161 -7.41 -10.59 58.06
CA SER A 161 -8.78 -10.16 58.41
C SER A 161 -9.81 -11.28 58.62
N ARG A 162 -9.42 -12.52 58.96
CA ARG A 162 -10.37 -13.66 59.08
C ARG A 162 -10.87 -13.99 60.49
N SER A 163 -10.47 -13.28 61.54
CA SER A 163 -10.78 -13.66 62.92
C SER A 163 -11.78 -12.73 63.63
N ALA A 164 -13.02 -12.59 63.13
CA ALA A 164 -14.12 -12.05 63.94
C ALA A 164 -15.50 -12.32 63.30
N VAL A 165 -16.06 -13.52 63.48
CA VAL A 165 -17.50 -13.75 63.28
C VAL A 165 -18.09 -14.30 64.57
N LYS A 166 -18.64 -13.39 65.39
CA LYS A 166 -19.48 -13.67 66.56
C LYS A 166 -20.82 -14.26 66.09
N ARG A 167 -21.26 -15.33 66.76
CA ARG A 167 -22.54 -16.02 66.54
C ARG A 167 -23.73 -15.11 66.95
N PRO A 168 -24.74 -14.89 66.08
CA PRO A 168 -25.98 -14.24 66.48
C PRO A 168 -27.01 -15.26 67.01
N GLY A 169 -27.66 -14.92 68.12
CA GLY A 169 -28.76 -15.67 68.74
C GLY A 169 -30.12 -15.44 68.05
N SER A 170 -31.01 -16.41 68.26
CA SER A 170 -32.43 -16.67 67.94
C SER A 170 -33.37 -15.68 67.19
N ALA A 171 -32.95 -14.54 66.66
CA ALA A 171 -33.73 -13.77 65.66
C ALA A 171 -33.64 -14.37 64.23
N GLY A 172 -32.85 -15.44 64.06
CA GLY A 172 -32.37 -15.93 62.77
C GLY A 172 -33.37 -16.64 61.85
N ALA A 173 -34.59 -17.00 62.29
CA ALA A 173 -35.50 -17.79 61.45
C ALA A 173 -36.12 -16.98 60.29
N THR A 174 -36.53 -15.73 60.54
CA THR A 174 -37.05 -14.82 59.51
C THR A 174 -35.95 -14.33 58.59
N ASP A 175 -34.76 -14.08 59.13
CA ASP A 175 -33.60 -13.67 58.35
C ASP A 175 -33.10 -14.81 57.46
N LEU A 176 -33.12 -16.05 57.95
CA LEU A 176 -32.79 -17.23 57.14
C LEU A 176 -33.73 -17.37 55.94
N ARG A 177 -35.05 -17.18 56.14
CA ARG A 177 -36.02 -17.21 55.02
C ARG A 177 -35.77 -16.07 54.02
N ARG A 178 -35.51 -14.85 54.49
CA ARG A 178 -35.17 -13.72 53.61
C ARG A 178 -33.90 -13.98 52.81
N LEU A 179 -32.87 -14.54 53.46
CA LEU A 179 -31.61 -14.93 52.81
C LEU A 179 -31.84 -16.05 51.79
N GLN A 180 -32.63 -17.07 52.11
CA GLN A 180 -32.97 -18.15 51.17
C GLN A 180 -33.69 -17.62 49.93
N THR A 181 -34.69 -16.74 50.11
CA THR A 181 -35.37 -16.08 48.97
C THR A 181 -34.41 -15.25 48.15
N ARG A 182 -33.52 -14.49 48.79
CA ARG A 182 -32.51 -13.68 48.09
C ARG A 182 -31.52 -14.55 47.32
N VAL A 183 -31.07 -15.67 47.89
CA VAL A 183 -30.18 -16.63 47.20
C VAL A 183 -30.89 -17.23 45.99
N ALA A 184 -32.17 -17.61 46.11
CA ALA A 184 -32.94 -18.12 44.98
C ALA A 184 -33.10 -17.07 43.87
N GLN A 185 -33.35 -15.81 44.22
CA GLN A 185 -33.39 -14.70 43.26
C GLN A 185 -32.05 -14.50 42.55
N LEU A 186 -30.95 -14.42 43.32
CA LEU A 186 -29.61 -14.24 42.78
C LEU A 186 -29.19 -15.40 41.87
N ARG A 187 -29.64 -16.63 42.15
CA ARG A 187 -29.41 -17.78 41.26
C ARG A 187 -30.11 -17.61 39.90
N ARG A 188 -31.35 -17.09 39.88
CA ARG A 188 -32.07 -16.82 38.63
C ARG A 188 -31.42 -15.68 37.84
N GLU A 189 -31.03 -14.61 38.53
CA GLU A 189 -30.33 -13.48 37.90
C GLU A 189 -28.98 -13.91 37.32
N ASN A 190 -28.19 -14.70 38.07
CA ASN A 190 -26.91 -15.21 37.58
C ASN A 190 -27.08 -16.15 36.38
N HIS A 191 -28.12 -17.00 36.39
CA HIS A 191 -28.44 -17.84 35.24
C HIS A 191 -28.78 -17.00 33.99
N ARG A 192 -29.63 -15.97 34.14
CA ARG A 192 -29.96 -15.03 33.05
C ARG A 192 -28.72 -14.31 32.52
N LEU A 193 -27.86 -13.80 33.41
CA LEU A 193 -26.62 -13.11 33.03
C LEU A 193 -25.62 -14.07 32.34
N ALA A 194 -25.62 -15.36 32.71
CA ALA A 194 -24.79 -16.35 32.04
C ALA A 194 -25.26 -16.63 30.61
N GLU A 195 -26.58 -16.68 30.37
CA GLU A 195 -27.14 -16.80 29.02
C GLU A 195 -26.86 -15.57 28.16
N GLU A 196 -27.00 -14.37 28.74
CA GLU A 196 -26.68 -13.11 28.06
C GLU A 196 -25.20 -13.03 27.70
N ASN A 197 -24.29 -13.38 28.61
CA ASN A 197 -22.85 -13.44 28.31
C ASN A 197 -22.53 -14.44 27.19
N ARG A 198 -23.23 -15.57 27.12
CA ARG A 198 -23.06 -16.52 26.00
C ARG A 198 -23.48 -15.91 24.67
N ARG A 199 -24.61 -15.19 24.63
CA ARG A 199 -25.06 -14.48 23.42
C ARG A 199 -24.07 -13.40 23.00
N LEU A 200 -23.64 -12.55 23.94
CA LEU A 200 -22.67 -11.49 23.67
C LEU A 200 -21.32 -12.05 23.19
N THR A 201 -20.91 -13.23 23.68
CA THR A 201 -19.70 -13.90 23.19
C THR A 201 -19.86 -14.38 21.74
N ALA A 202 -21.01 -14.96 21.40
CA ALA A 202 -21.31 -15.39 20.03
C ALA A 202 -21.36 -14.18 19.07
N ASP A 203 -21.99 -13.08 19.46
CA ASP A 203 -22.05 -11.84 18.67
C ASP A 203 -20.64 -11.24 18.49
N ALA A 204 -19.79 -11.32 19.52
CA ALA A 204 -18.40 -10.86 19.44
C ALA A 204 -17.59 -11.72 18.46
N ASP A 205 -17.77 -13.05 18.48
CA ASP A 205 -17.12 -13.96 17.53
C ASP A 205 -17.57 -13.67 16.10
N GLU A 206 -18.87 -13.46 15.85
CA GLU A 206 -19.41 -13.05 14.55
C GLU A 206 -18.81 -11.72 14.07
N ALA A 207 -18.76 -10.71 14.95
CA ALA A 207 -18.14 -9.43 14.63
C ALA A 207 -16.65 -9.56 14.29
N THR A 208 -15.92 -10.47 14.95
CA THR A 208 -14.52 -10.73 14.59
C THR A 208 -14.38 -11.42 13.23
N ALA A 209 -15.30 -12.33 12.88
CA ALA A 209 -15.34 -12.97 11.57
C ALA A 209 -15.58 -11.95 10.45
N LEU A 210 -16.58 -11.09 10.61
CA LEU A 210 -16.89 -10.01 9.65
C LEU A 210 -15.71 -9.03 9.47
N ARG A 211 -14.99 -8.70 10.56
CA ARG A 211 -13.79 -7.86 10.47
C ARG A 211 -12.64 -8.52 9.68
N ARG A 212 -12.48 -9.83 9.80
CA ARG A 212 -11.48 -10.58 9.01
C ARG A 212 -11.85 -10.58 7.54
N GLU A 213 -13.11 -10.86 7.21
CA GLU A 213 -13.61 -10.82 5.84
C GLU A 213 -13.43 -9.42 5.22
N ALA A 214 -13.80 -8.36 5.94
CA ALA A 214 -13.59 -6.98 5.49
C ALA A 214 -12.10 -6.65 5.25
N ALA A 215 -11.20 -7.16 6.10
CA ALA A 215 -9.76 -6.99 5.92
C ALA A 215 -9.23 -7.73 4.67
N GLU A 216 -9.74 -8.93 4.41
CA GLU A 216 -9.40 -9.73 3.22
C GLU A 216 -9.90 -9.06 1.93
N LEU A 217 -11.14 -8.58 1.91
CA LEU A 217 -11.70 -7.80 0.81
C LEU A 217 -10.91 -6.52 0.57
N GLY A 218 -10.53 -5.80 1.64
CA GLY A 218 -9.68 -4.62 1.55
C GLY A 218 -8.29 -4.94 0.96
N ALA A 219 -7.70 -6.09 1.30
CA ALA A 219 -6.44 -6.55 0.71
C ALA A 219 -6.62 -6.93 -0.78
N ALA A 220 -7.72 -7.60 -1.14
CA ALA A 220 -8.05 -7.93 -2.51
C ALA A 220 -8.21 -6.67 -3.38
N ALA A 221 -8.93 -5.66 -2.89
CA ALA A 221 -9.12 -4.38 -3.58
C ALA A 221 -7.78 -3.66 -3.83
N ARG A 222 -6.86 -3.65 -2.85
CA ARG A 222 -5.51 -3.08 -3.03
C ARG A 222 -4.72 -3.81 -4.12
N ARG A 223 -4.78 -5.14 -4.16
CA ARG A 223 -4.14 -5.94 -5.22
C ARG A 223 -4.73 -5.65 -6.60
N ALA A 224 -6.05 -5.54 -6.70
CA ALA A 224 -6.74 -5.20 -7.94
C ALA A 224 -6.32 -3.81 -8.46
N ARG A 225 -6.28 -2.80 -7.59
CA ARG A 225 -5.81 -1.45 -7.94
C ARG A 225 -4.36 -1.45 -8.42
N ALA A 226 -3.46 -2.14 -7.73
CA ALA A 226 -2.06 -2.27 -8.16
C ALA A 226 -1.92 -2.93 -9.54
N SER A 227 -2.74 -3.95 -9.82
CA SER A 227 -2.78 -4.61 -11.13
C SER A 227 -3.27 -3.67 -12.24
N LEU A 228 -4.31 -2.87 -11.98
CA LEU A 228 -4.82 -1.87 -12.92
C LEU A 228 -3.78 -0.78 -13.21
N ASP A 229 -3.10 -0.28 -12.18
CA ASP A 229 -2.04 0.70 -12.35
C ASP A 229 -0.89 0.14 -13.19
N GLN A 230 -0.52 -1.13 -12.97
CA GLN A 230 0.48 -1.80 -13.79
C GLN A 230 0.02 -1.94 -15.25
N ARG A 231 -1.25 -2.29 -15.50
CA ARG A 231 -1.82 -2.36 -16.85
C ARG A 231 -1.82 -0.99 -17.54
N ARG A 232 -2.25 0.07 -16.86
CA ARG A 232 -2.22 1.44 -17.39
C ARG A 232 -0.81 1.88 -17.78
N ARG A 233 0.20 1.53 -16.98
CA ARG A 233 1.61 1.80 -17.31
C ARG A 233 2.05 1.06 -18.58
N ARG A 234 1.67 -0.22 -18.71
CA ARG A 234 1.98 -1.02 -19.92
C ARG A 234 1.28 -0.47 -21.16
N GLU A 235 0.01 -0.09 -21.05
CA GLU A 235 -0.73 0.53 -22.15
C GLU A 235 -0.14 1.87 -22.57
N SER A 236 0.26 2.70 -21.60
CA SER A 236 0.95 3.97 -21.87
C SER A 236 2.29 3.75 -22.58
N ALA A 237 3.08 2.77 -22.14
CA ALA A 237 4.34 2.42 -22.80
C ALA A 237 4.12 1.91 -24.24
N ALA A 238 3.17 0.99 -24.44
CA ALA A 238 2.84 0.49 -25.76
C ALA A 238 2.32 1.60 -26.70
N SER A 239 1.54 2.55 -26.18
CA SER A 239 1.07 3.71 -26.94
C SER A 239 2.23 4.61 -27.37
N ALA A 240 3.22 4.84 -26.49
CA ALA A 240 4.42 5.60 -26.81
C ALA A 240 5.27 4.90 -27.88
N GLU A 241 5.44 3.58 -27.80
CA GLU A 241 6.13 2.79 -28.83
C GLU A 241 5.43 2.87 -30.19
N LEU A 242 4.10 2.72 -30.22
CA LEU A 242 3.32 2.88 -31.45
C LEU A 242 3.44 4.29 -32.05
N ALA A 243 3.50 5.33 -31.22
CA ALA A 243 3.74 6.69 -31.67
C ALA A 243 5.15 6.85 -32.29
N GLY A 244 6.17 6.25 -31.65
CA GLY A 244 7.54 6.21 -32.17
C GLY A 244 7.63 5.53 -33.53
N LEU A 245 7.06 4.32 -33.66
CA LEU A 245 7.02 3.58 -34.93
C LEU A 245 6.28 4.35 -36.04
N ARG A 246 5.19 5.06 -35.71
CA ARG A 246 4.47 5.91 -36.68
C ARG A 246 5.32 7.08 -37.16
N ALA A 247 6.11 7.69 -36.27
CA ALA A 247 7.04 8.75 -36.63
C ALA A 247 8.17 8.21 -37.53
N GLU A 248 8.70 7.03 -37.22
CA GLU A 248 9.73 6.37 -38.04
C GLU A 248 9.22 6.03 -39.44
N VAL A 249 8.05 5.41 -39.56
CA VAL A 249 7.41 5.14 -40.86
C VAL A 249 7.20 6.41 -41.66
N SER A 250 6.81 7.51 -41.00
CA SER A 250 6.63 8.81 -41.65
C SER A 250 7.96 9.40 -42.15
N SER A 251 9.04 9.24 -41.37
CA SER A 251 10.41 9.62 -41.76
C SER A 251 10.90 8.82 -42.96
N LEU A 252 10.75 7.50 -42.94
CA LEU A 252 11.13 6.60 -44.04
C LEU A 252 10.38 6.94 -45.33
N ARG A 253 9.08 7.24 -45.25
CA ARG A 253 8.29 7.69 -46.42
C ARG A 253 8.81 8.99 -47.03
N ARG A 254 9.30 9.92 -46.21
CA ARG A 254 9.92 11.18 -46.69
C ARG A 254 11.29 10.90 -47.33
N ALA A 255 12.10 10.04 -46.72
CA ALA A 255 13.38 9.63 -47.30
C ALA A 255 13.19 8.91 -48.64
N GLU A 256 12.18 8.03 -48.73
CA GLU A 256 11.81 7.35 -49.96
C GLU A 256 11.36 8.33 -51.06
N SER A 257 10.50 9.30 -50.72
CA SER A 257 10.04 10.29 -51.70
C SER A 257 11.18 11.18 -52.20
N GLU A 258 12.12 11.56 -51.33
CA GLU A 258 13.32 12.30 -51.72
C GLU A 258 14.25 11.47 -52.61
N ALA A 259 14.48 10.20 -52.27
CA ALA A 259 15.28 9.29 -53.10
C ALA A 259 14.66 9.11 -54.49
N ARG A 260 13.33 8.97 -54.58
CA ARG A 260 12.60 8.92 -55.85
C ARG A 260 12.76 10.21 -56.66
N ARG A 261 12.73 11.38 -56.00
CA ARG A 261 12.97 12.67 -56.66
C ARG A 261 14.38 12.76 -57.23
N ARG A 262 15.41 12.40 -56.44
CA ARG A 262 16.81 12.39 -56.89
C ARG A 262 17.05 11.43 -58.06
N LEU A 263 16.39 10.26 -58.04
CA LEU A 263 16.45 9.31 -59.15
C LEU A 263 15.87 9.92 -60.43
N ALA A 264 14.69 10.54 -60.35
CA ALA A 264 14.06 11.20 -61.50
C ALA A 264 14.92 12.35 -62.06
N GLU A 265 15.54 13.16 -61.19
CA GLU A 265 16.49 14.21 -61.59
C GLU A 265 17.73 13.64 -62.30
N ALA A 266 18.30 12.54 -61.78
CA ALA A 266 19.44 11.87 -62.39
C ALA A 266 19.08 11.25 -63.75
N GLU A 267 17.91 10.63 -63.87
CA GLU A 267 17.38 10.09 -65.13
C GLU A 267 17.18 11.20 -66.17
N ALA A 268 16.61 12.34 -65.76
CA ALA A 268 16.44 13.51 -66.63
C ALA A 268 17.79 14.09 -67.10
N SER A 269 18.76 14.21 -66.19
CA SER A 269 20.13 14.65 -66.51
C SER A 269 20.81 13.69 -67.50
N LEU A 270 20.71 12.38 -67.28
CA LEU A 270 21.26 11.38 -68.19
C LEU A 270 20.58 11.43 -69.57
N ALA A 271 19.26 11.62 -69.61
CA ALA A 271 18.52 11.79 -70.86
C ALA A 271 18.97 13.04 -71.62
N ALA A 272 19.17 14.17 -70.92
CA ALA A 272 19.68 15.40 -71.50
C ALA A 272 21.11 15.22 -72.06
N GLN A 273 22.00 14.54 -71.33
CA GLN A 273 23.35 14.20 -71.81
C GLN A 273 23.30 13.33 -73.07
N ARG A 274 22.46 12.29 -73.10
CA ARG A 274 22.28 11.43 -74.28
C ARG A 274 21.76 12.22 -75.49
N ALA A 275 20.80 13.12 -75.28
CA ALA A 275 20.30 14.00 -76.33
C ALA A 275 21.40 14.93 -76.86
N GLY A 276 22.20 15.53 -75.97
CA GLY A 276 23.36 16.35 -76.33
C GLY A 276 24.40 15.59 -77.15
N LEU A 277 24.73 14.36 -76.77
CA LEU A 277 25.64 13.50 -77.53
C LEU A 277 25.09 13.15 -78.92
N ARG A 278 23.78 12.85 -79.03
CA ARG A 278 23.10 12.61 -80.31
C ARG A 278 23.18 13.85 -81.20
N LEU A 279 22.81 15.03 -80.69
CA LEU A 279 22.90 16.30 -81.41
C LEU A 279 24.33 16.60 -81.87
N GLY A 280 25.32 16.39 -81.00
CA GLY A 280 26.74 16.55 -81.34
C GLY A 280 27.17 15.60 -82.46
N SER A 281 26.74 14.34 -82.43
CA SER A 281 27.01 13.37 -83.50
C SER A 281 26.36 13.76 -84.83
N MET A 282 25.11 14.26 -84.80
CA MET A 282 24.40 14.73 -85.99
C MET A 282 25.08 15.97 -86.60
N ARG A 283 25.49 16.94 -85.77
CA ARG A 283 26.26 18.11 -86.23
C ARG A 283 27.59 17.72 -86.89
N ARG A 284 28.31 16.75 -86.32
CA ARG A 284 29.56 16.23 -86.93
C ARG A 284 29.29 15.58 -88.28
N ARG A 285 28.22 14.77 -88.39
CA ARG A 285 27.81 14.18 -89.69
C ARG A 285 27.42 15.25 -90.70
N ALA A 286 26.62 16.24 -90.30
CA ALA A 286 26.20 17.34 -91.18
C ALA A 286 27.42 18.10 -91.74
N ARG A 287 28.40 18.46 -90.88
CA ARG A 287 29.66 19.08 -91.31
C ARG A 287 30.49 18.15 -92.21
N SER A 288 30.48 16.85 -91.95
CA SER A 288 31.18 15.88 -92.79
C SER A 288 30.54 15.76 -94.17
N LEU A 289 29.20 15.77 -94.27
CA LEU A 289 28.47 15.76 -95.53
C LEU A 289 28.70 17.05 -96.32
N GLU A 290 28.74 18.20 -95.64
CA GLU A 290 29.07 19.50 -96.25
C GLU A 290 30.49 19.51 -96.84
N ARG A 291 31.44 18.85 -96.18
CA ARG A 291 32.80 18.62 -96.71
C ARG A 291 32.85 17.62 -97.87
N GLN A 292 31.95 16.63 -97.91
CA GLN A 292 31.89 15.68 -99.02
C GLN A 292 31.22 16.28 -100.26
N ASN A 293 30.25 17.18 -100.09
CA ASN A 293 29.59 17.89 -101.21
C ASN A 293 30.51 18.91 -101.92
N THR A 294 31.66 19.22 -101.34
CA THR A 294 32.69 20.10 -101.93
C THR A 294 33.87 19.33 -102.53
N ALA A 295 33.82 17.99 -102.54
CA ALA A 295 34.84 17.13 -103.14
C ALA A 295 34.43 16.71 -104.58
N PRO A 296 35.36 16.66 -105.55
CA PRO A 296 35.07 16.24 -106.92
C PRO A 296 34.61 14.78 -106.98
N LEU A 297 33.58 14.52 -107.79
CA LEU A 297 32.97 13.20 -108.00
C LEU A 297 33.99 12.16 -108.47
N PRO A 298 34.16 11.02 -107.77
CA PRO A 298 34.82 9.85 -108.32
C PRO A 298 33.83 8.97 -109.12
N PRO A 299 34.35 8.15 -110.06
CA PRO A 299 33.55 7.37 -110.98
C PRO A 299 32.86 6.16 -110.35
N THR A 300 31.69 5.88 -110.93
CA THR A 300 30.73 4.80 -110.73
C THR A 300 31.35 3.41 -110.54
N GLN A 301 31.08 2.73 -109.43
CA GLN A 301 31.15 1.27 -109.36
C GLN A 301 29.99 0.63 -108.56
N THR A 302 29.30 -0.20 -109.33
CA THR A 302 28.43 -1.37 -109.15
C THR A 302 28.30 -2.07 -107.78
N LEU A 303 27.04 -2.45 -107.52
CA LEU A 303 26.47 -3.33 -106.48
C LEU A 303 27.22 -4.68 -106.28
N PRO A 304 27.09 -5.26 -105.07
CA PRO A 304 26.33 -6.52 -104.95
C PRO A 304 25.43 -6.64 -103.69
N GLN A 305 24.34 -7.40 -103.84
CA GLN A 305 23.55 -8.08 -102.79
C GLN A 305 24.13 -9.50 -102.54
N PRO A 306 23.48 -10.40 -101.76
CA PRO A 306 22.97 -10.36 -100.39
C PRO A 306 23.57 -11.53 -99.56
N SER A 307 23.42 -11.58 -98.22
CA SER A 307 23.61 -12.85 -97.48
C SER A 307 22.85 -12.89 -96.16
N SER A 308 22.00 -13.91 -96.07
CA SER A 308 21.38 -14.51 -94.89
C SER A 308 22.41 -15.06 -93.90
N GLU A 309 22.16 -14.98 -92.58
CA GLU A 309 22.19 -16.13 -91.64
C GLU A 309 21.85 -15.75 -90.18
N ARG A 310 21.20 -16.71 -89.51
CA ARG A 310 20.69 -16.81 -88.11
C ARG A 310 21.86 -16.86 -87.07
N PRO A 311 21.70 -16.88 -85.71
CA PRO A 311 20.60 -17.52 -84.94
C PRO A 311 20.15 -16.93 -83.57
N GLY A 312 18.96 -17.39 -83.17
CA GLY A 312 18.53 -17.82 -81.82
C GLY A 312 19.10 -17.18 -80.54
N ARG A 313 18.20 -16.57 -79.76
CA ARG A 313 18.31 -16.58 -78.28
C ARG A 313 16.95 -16.84 -77.64
N ARG A 314 16.90 -17.97 -76.92
CA ARG A 314 15.80 -18.40 -76.04
C ARG A 314 15.72 -17.42 -74.85
N HIS A 315 14.55 -16.86 -74.58
CA HIS A 315 14.23 -16.30 -73.27
C HIS A 315 13.34 -17.27 -72.49
N ARG A 316 13.93 -17.79 -71.41
CA ARG A 316 13.25 -18.56 -70.37
C ARG A 316 12.25 -17.67 -69.64
N ARG A 317 11.05 -18.23 -69.40
CA ARG A 317 10.15 -17.92 -68.28
C ARG A 317 10.92 -17.95 -66.94
N PRO A 318 10.49 -17.12 -65.99
CA PRO A 318 9.69 -17.65 -64.87
C PRO A 318 8.36 -16.87 -64.78
N SER A 319 7.18 -17.49 -64.77
CA SER A 319 6.60 -18.30 -63.70
C SER A 319 6.46 -17.53 -62.38
N ASN A 320 5.22 -17.09 -62.14
CA ASN A 320 4.55 -16.95 -60.85
C ASN A 320 5.05 -15.85 -59.90
N LEU A 321 4.58 -14.63 -60.13
CA LEU A 321 4.30 -13.68 -59.06
C LEU A 321 2.79 -13.70 -58.82
N SER A 322 2.38 -14.23 -57.67
CA SER A 322 1.03 -14.07 -57.14
C SER A 322 0.68 -12.58 -57.09
N PRO A 323 -0.54 -12.18 -57.46
CA PRO A 323 -0.97 -10.81 -57.33
C PRO A 323 -0.89 -10.40 -55.85
N ALA A 324 -0.11 -9.34 -55.57
CA ALA A 324 -0.14 -8.69 -54.27
C ALA A 324 -1.58 -8.27 -53.96
N PRO A 325 -2.04 -8.42 -52.70
CA PRO A 325 -3.39 -8.04 -52.31
C PRO A 325 -3.62 -6.56 -52.65
N SER A 326 -4.71 -6.28 -53.36
CA SER A 326 -5.09 -4.93 -53.72
C SER A 326 -5.25 -4.08 -52.45
N ALA A 327 -4.89 -2.79 -52.51
CA ALA A 327 -5.00 -1.85 -51.38
C ALA A 327 -6.42 -1.82 -50.77
N SER A 328 -7.43 -2.21 -51.56
CA SER A 328 -8.82 -2.40 -51.15
C SER A 328 -9.02 -3.52 -50.11
N GLN A 329 -8.24 -4.62 -50.17
CA GLN A 329 -8.34 -5.74 -49.23
C GLN A 329 -7.67 -5.45 -47.88
N LEU A 330 -6.61 -4.62 -47.84
CA LEU A 330 -6.00 -4.16 -46.60
C LEU A 330 -6.85 -3.09 -45.89
N ALA A 331 -7.58 -2.27 -46.64
CA ALA A 331 -8.50 -1.27 -46.07
C ALA A 331 -9.76 -1.90 -45.43
N ALA A 332 -10.25 -3.03 -45.94
CA ALA A 332 -11.39 -3.75 -45.37
C ALA A 332 -11.04 -4.44 -44.02
N ARG A 333 -9.78 -4.86 -43.83
CA ARG A 333 -9.34 -5.52 -42.58
C ARG A 333 -9.11 -4.54 -41.43
N ALA A 334 -8.84 -3.26 -41.71
CA ALA A 334 -8.66 -2.22 -40.70
C ALA A 334 -9.98 -1.62 -40.18
N ARG A 335 -11.11 -1.83 -40.88
CA ARG A 335 -12.43 -1.29 -40.48
C ARG A 335 -13.26 -2.20 -39.58
N ASN A 336 -12.93 -3.49 -39.50
CA ASN A 336 -13.62 -4.45 -38.62
C ASN A 336 -13.00 -4.56 -37.21
N GLY A 337 -11.92 -3.83 -36.94
CA GLY A 337 -11.43 -3.62 -35.58
C GLY A 337 -12.22 -2.51 -34.90
N GLY A 338 -13.48 -2.80 -34.56
CA GLY A 338 -14.26 -1.91 -33.68
C GLY A 338 -13.47 -1.65 -32.39
N PRO A 339 -13.59 -0.47 -31.77
CA PRO A 339 -12.93 -0.17 -30.51
C PRO A 339 -13.22 -1.29 -29.52
N PRO A 340 -12.23 -1.80 -28.77
CA PRO A 340 -12.47 -2.83 -27.78
C PRO A 340 -13.58 -2.33 -26.86
N SER A 341 -14.68 -3.08 -26.84
CA SER A 341 -15.80 -2.86 -25.92
C SER A 341 -15.23 -2.64 -24.50
N PRO A 342 -15.71 -1.65 -23.73
CA PRO A 342 -15.21 -1.39 -22.40
C PRO A 342 -15.18 -2.71 -21.63
N ALA A 343 -13.98 -3.08 -21.21
CA ALA A 343 -13.70 -4.43 -20.75
C ALA A 343 -14.58 -4.77 -19.52
N PRO A 344 -15.03 -6.04 -19.37
CA PRO A 344 -15.98 -6.48 -18.34
C PRO A 344 -15.55 -6.20 -16.88
N TYR A 345 -14.35 -5.70 -16.66
CA TYR A 345 -13.75 -5.46 -15.35
C TYR A 345 -14.19 -4.13 -14.70
N GLU A 346 -14.66 -3.14 -15.46
CA GLU A 346 -15.21 -1.91 -14.85
C GLU A 346 -16.53 -2.21 -14.11
N ALA A 347 -17.30 -3.18 -14.59
CA ALA A 347 -18.49 -3.68 -13.90
C ALA A 347 -18.13 -4.42 -12.60
N GLU A 348 -17.08 -5.24 -12.61
CA GLU A 348 -16.62 -5.98 -11.42
C GLU A 348 -16.12 -5.05 -10.31
N ILE A 349 -15.43 -3.95 -10.64
CA ILE A 349 -14.96 -2.97 -9.64
C ILE A 349 -16.13 -2.23 -9.02
N GLY A 350 -17.13 -1.84 -9.82
CA GLY A 350 -18.34 -1.20 -9.33
C GLY A 350 -19.14 -2.09 -8.37
N ASP A 351 -19.18 -3.39 -8.62
CA ASP A 351 -19.83 -4.36 -7.72
C ASP A 351 -19.05 -4.58 -6.42
N ILE A 352 -17.72 -4.57 -6.45
CA ILE A 352 -16.89 -4.64 -5.24
C ILE A 352 -17.08 -3.41 -4.38
N ASP A 353 -17.05 -2.20 -4.97
CA ASP A 353 -17.24 -0.96 -4.23
C ASP A 353 -18.66 -0.88 -3.64
N ARG A 354 -19.71 -1.34 -4.37
CA ARG A 354 -21.06 -1.47 -3.82
C ARG A 354 -21.14 -2.44 -2.63
N ARG A 355 -20.49 -3.61 -2.72
CA ARG A 355 -20.46 -4.57 -1.61
C ARG A 355 -19.74 -4.03 -0.38
N LEU A 356 -18.65 -3.27 -0.57
CA LEU A 356 -17.96 -2.61 0.54
C LEU A 356 -18.83 -1.55 1.21
N GLU A 357 -19.58 -0.76 0.44
CA GLU A 357 -20.52 0.22 1.01
C GLU A 357 -21.69 -0.45 1.73
N GLN A 358 -22.22 -1.57 1.19
CA GLN A 358 -23.25 -2.37 1.85
C GLN A 358 -22.77 -2.95 3.19
N LEU A 359 -21.56 -3.53 3.22
CA LEU A 359 -20.96 -4.05 4.45
C LEU A 359 -20.73 -2.94 5.47
N ARG A 360 -20.28 -1.76 5.03
CA ARG A 360 -20.11 -0.60 5.90
C ARG A 360 -21.43 -0.14 6.51
N CYS A 361 -22.49 -0.02 5.71
CA CYS A 361 -23.83 0.32 6.22
C CYS A 361 -24.36 -0.74 7.21
N ALA A 362 -24.14 -2.03 6.95
CA ALA A 362 -24.54 -3.09 7.87
C ALA A 362 -23.78 -3.00 9.21
N LEU A 363 -22.49 -2.68 9.16
CA LEU A 363 -21.66 -2.47 10.36
C LEU A 363 -22.11 -1.25 11.16
N ASP A 364 -22.43 -0.15 10.49
CA ASP A 364 -22.95 1.07 11.14
C ASP A 364 -24.33 0.80 11.77
N GLN A 365 -25.21 0.03 11.13
CA GLN A 365 -26.49 -0.37 11.73
C GLN A 365 -26.32 -1.30 12.94
N ALA A 366 -25.39 -2.25 12.88
CA ALA A 366 -25.07 -3.11 14.02
C ALA A 366 -24.51 -2.32 15.21
N LEU A 367 -23.76 -1.25 14.95
CA LEU A 367 -23.20 -0.37 15.98
C LEU A 367 -24.21 0.65 16.52
N LEU A 368 -25.26 0.99 15.76
CA LEU A 368 -26.31 1.93 16.14
C LEU A 368 -27.49 1.30 16.90
N LEU A 369 -27.52 -0.03 17.08
CA LEU A 369 -28.49 -0.67 17.96
C LEU A 369 -28.25 -0.15 19.39
N PRO A 370 -29.18 0.63 19.97
CA PRO A 370 -29.02 1.10 21.33
C PRO A 370 -28.95 -0.11 22.24
N ALA A 371 -27.97 -0.12 23.14
CA ALA A 371 -27.98 -0.99 24.31
C ALA A 371 -29.27 -0.68 25.09
N ARG A 372 -30.38 -1.30 24.71
CA ARG A 372 -31.64 -1.29 25.45
C ARG A 372 -31.42 -2.15 26.68
N GLY A 373 -30.82 -1.54 27.70
CA GLY A 373 -30.97 -1.90 29.10
C GLY A 373 -32.16 -1.16 29.68
#